data_AF-A0A1B1Z8A2-F1
#
_entry.id   AF-A0A1B1Z8A2-F1
#
_cell.length_a   1.000
_cell.length_b   1.000
_cell.length_c   1.000
_cell.angle_alpha   90.00
_cell.angle_beta   90.00
_cell.angle_gamma   90.00
#
_symmetry.space_group_name_H-M   'P 1'
#
loop_
_entity.id
_entity.type
_entity.pdbx_description
1 polymer ?
#
loop_
_entity_poly.entity_id
_entity_poly.type
_entity_poly.pdbx_seq_one_letter_code
_entity_poly.pdbx_strand_id
1 'polypeptide(L)'
;MQVGNPLEFRNDSDLYQKFEIDGPLYVDGDLNLIGANVKFNSTIYVTGKTTIRYSRIQGLQDDGTETSLVIFGKDAIEISNNNVYGDEPNTIRGFFYSEELMEIYGVSSNLEIQGGIFGRKVVLNATRGQVRRGDPIYWGSLLIGYEEEYAENQQNISPSKSRLRVIYNPELIKNPPEGLPIVKDLDVSVVKREMH
;
A
#
# COMPACT_ATOMS: atom_id res chain seq x y z
N MET A 1 -14.99 -1.60 -7.42
CA MET A 1 -14.06 -1.88 -8.54
C MET A 1 -13.09 -3.00 -8.14
N GLN A 2 -12.89 -3.99 -9.01
CA GLN A 2 -11.90 -5.07 -8.83
C GLN A 2 -10.83 -4.95 -9.91
N VAL A 3 -9.56 -4.96 -9.52
CA VAL A 3 -8.41 -5.02 -10.42
C VAL A 3 -7.59 -6.26 -10.06
N GLY A 4 -7.35 -7.10 -11.06
CA GLY A 4 -6.70 -8.41 -10.89
C GLY A 4 -7.63 -9.53 -10.41
N ASN A 5 -7.01 -10.67 -10.13
CA ASN A 5 -7.71 -11.88 -9.71
C ASN A 5 -7.92 -11.93 -8.19
N PRO A 6 -9.16 -11.82 -7.68
CA PRO A 6 -9.45 -11.88 -6.24
C PRO A 6 -9.22 -13.27 -5.61
N LEU A 7 -9.05 -14.30 -6.44
CA LEU A 7 -8.74 -15.66 -6.00
C LEU A 7 -7.22 -15.93 -5.97
N GLU A 8 -6.39 -14.93 -6.24
CA GLU A 8 -4.96 -15.06 -6.09
C GLU A 8 -4.55 -14.94 -4.62
N PHE A 9 -3.84 -15.94 -4.13
CA PHE A 9 -3.35 -16.02 -2.75
C PHE A 9 -1.84 -16.34 -2.67
N ARG A 10 -1.16 -16.39 -3.83
CA ARG A 10 0.26 -16.70 -3.98
C ARG A 10 1.04 -15.40 -4.17
N ASN A 11 2.23 -15.36 -3.59
CA ASN A 11 3.17 -14.27 -3.80
C ASN A 11 4.08 -14.60 -4.99
N ASP A 12 3.46 -14.74 -6.16
CA ASP A 12 4.15 -14.99 -7.42
C ASP A 12 3.70 -13.95 -8.44
N SER A 13 4.52 -12.93 -8.65
CA SER A 13 4.16 -11.81 -9.51
C SER A 13 4.07 -12.14 -10.99
N ASP A 14 4.59 -13.30 -11.41
CA ASP A 14 4.47 -13.75 -12.80
C ASP A 14 3.05 -14.24 -13.11
N LEU A 15 2.29 -14.61 -12.07
CA LEU A 15 0.89 -15.03 -12.18
C LEU A 15 -0.09 -13.85 -12.08
N TYR A 16 0.38 -12.66 -11.69
CA TYR A 16 -0.48 -11.51 -11.53
C TYR A 16 -0.97 -10.98 -12.87
N GLN A 17 -2.25 -10.61 -12.92
CA GLN A 17 -2.82 -9.97 -14.09
C GLN A 17 -2.23 -8.57 -14.26
N LYS A 18 -1.83 -8.24 -15.49
CA LYS A 18 -1.12 -6.99 -15.79
C LYS A 18 -2.09 -5.91 -16.27
N PHE A 19 -2.01 -4.72 -15.71
CA PHE A 19 -2.84 -3.58 -16.07
C PHE A 19 -2.01 -2.30 -16.17
N GLU A 20 -2.46 -1.39 -17.02
CA GLU A 20 -2.02 0.00 -17.06
C GLU A 20 -3.28 0.85 -16.91
N ILE A 21 -3.28 1.74 -15.92
CA ILE A 21 -4.41 2.60 -15.60
C ILE A 21 -3.90 4.03 -15.56
N ASP A 22 -4.51 4.85 -16.40
CA ASP A 22 -4.15 6.26 -16.60
C ASP A 22 -5.41 7.12 -16.50
N GLY A 23 -5.24 8.30 -15.90
CA GLY A 23 -6.31 9.26 -15.68
C GLY A 23 -7.04 9.12 -14.35
N PRO A 24 -7.90 10.09 -14.02
CA PRO A 24 -8.62 10.11 -12.75
C PRO A 24 -9.78 9.12 -12.73
N LEU A 25 -10.01 8.51 -11.57
CA LEU A 25 -11.09 7.54 -11.35
C LEU A 25 -11.92 7.91 -10.13
N TYR A 26 -13.22 7.65 -10.22
CA TYR A 26 -14.15 7.67 -9.11
C TYR A 26 -14.76 6.28 -8.94
N VAL A 27 -14.58 5.68 -7.77
CA VAL A 27 -15.09 4.36 -7.41
C VAL A 27 -16.17 4.55 -6.35
N ASP A 28 -17.42 4.36 -6.76
CA ASP A 28 -18.55 4.29 -5.83
C ASP A 28 -18.65 2.86 -5.25
N GLY A 29 -18.13 2.68 -4.05
CA GLY A 29 -17.99 1.40 -3.35
C GLY A 29 -16.53 1.01 -3.14
N ASP A 30 -16.30 -0.29 -2.94
CA ASP A 30 -14.98 -0.82 -2.57
C ASP A 30 -14.01 -0.86 -3.75
N LEU A 31 -12.72 -0.64 -3.48
CA LEU A 31 -11.62 -0.83 -4.42
C LEU A 31 -10.76 -2.02 -3.99
N ASN A 32 -10.71 -3.06 -4.81
CA ASN A 32 -9.88 -4.24 -4.56
C ASN A 32 -8.78 -4.33 -5.61
N LEU A 33 -7.53 -4.16 -5.19
CA LEU A 33 -6.33 -4.45 -5.98
C LEU A 33 -5.77 -5.79 -5.46
N ILE A 34 -6.13 -6.89 -6.14
CA ILE A 34 -5.79 -8.25 -5.69
C ILE A 34 -5.30 -9.08 -6.87
N GLY A 35 -4.14 -9.74 -6.73
CA GLY A 35 -3.60 -10.60 -7.78
C GLY A 35 -3.22 -9.82 -9.04
N ALA A 36 -2.69 -8.61 -8.86
CA ALA A 36 -2.53 -7.63 -9.92
C ALA A 36 -1.10 -7.06 -9.97
N ASN A 37 -0.57 -6.87 -11.17
CA ASN A 37 0.62 -6.09 -11.42
C ASN A 37 0.21 -4.87 -12.24
N VAL A 38 0.06 -3.74 -11.56
CA VAL A 38 -0.58 -2.55 -12.12
C VAL A 38 0.41 -1.40 -12.16
N LYS A 39 0.46 -0.73 -13.32
CA LYS A 39 1.10 0.59 -13.44
C LYS A 39 0.03 1.67 -13.42
N PHE A 40 0.26 2.72 -12.63
CA PHE A 40 -0.67 3.83 -12.47
C PHE A 40 -0.06 5.17 -12.83
N ASN A 41 -0.88 6.00 -13.48
CA ASN A 41 -0.80 7.45 -13.47
C ASN A 41 -2.20 7.99 -13.14
N SER A 42 -2.60 7.88 -11.86
CA SER A 42 -4.02 8.08 -11.52
C SER A 42 -4.21 8.68 -10.14
N THR A 43 -5.17 9.60 -10.06
CA THR A 43 -5.86 9.93 -8.82
C THR A 43 -7.17 9.15 -8.74
N ILE A 44 -7.36 8.37 -7.69
CA ILE A 44 -8.56 7.55 -7.48
C ILE A 44 -9.26 8.00 -6.20
N TYR A 45 -10.54 8.36 -6.34
CA TYR A 45 -11.43 8.65 -5.22
C TYR A 45 -12.30 7.42 -4.95
N VAL A 46 -12.34 6.95 -3.71
CA VAL A 46 -13.04 5.71 -3.32
C VAL A 46 -13.99 6.01 -2.17
N THR A 47 -15.27 5.67 -2.33
CA THR A 47 -16.26 5.86 -1.26
C THR A 47 -16.30 4.71 -0.25
N GLY A 48 -15.95 3.50 -0.67
CA GLY A 48 -15.87 2.31 0.18
C GLY A 48 -14.44 1.95 0.59
N LYS A 49 -14.29 0.71 1.06
CA LYS A 49 -13.02 0.19 1.56
C LYS A 49 -12.04 -0.08 0.42
N THR A 50 -10.77 0.23 0.63
CA THR A 50 -9.69 -0.14 -0.29
C THR A 50 -8.88 -1.30 0.28
N THR A 51 -8.74 -2.38 -0.51
CA THR A 51 -7.93 -3.55 -0.16
C THR A 51 -6.82 -3.75 -1.20
N ILE A 52 -5.57 -3.81 -0.76
CA ILE A 52 -4.40 -4.06 -1.61
C ILE A 52 -3.66 -5.30 -1.11
N ARG A 53 -3.74 -6.40 -1.87
CA ARG A 53 -3.15 -7.69 -1.52
C ARG A 53 -2.57 -8.38 -2.75
N TYR A 54 -1.52 -9.18 -2.59
CA TYR A 54 -0.90 -9.93 -3.69
C TYR A 54 -0.74 -9.07 -4.96
N SER A 55 -0.22 -7.85 -4.79
CA SER A 55 -0.22 -6.84 -5.85
C SER A 55 1.13 -6.16 -5.97
N ARG A 56 1.52 -5.82 -7.20
CA ARG A 56 2.62 -4.90 -7.50
C ARG A 56 2.02 -3.62 -8.06
N ILE A 57 2.47 -2.48 -7.53
CA ILE A 57 1.97 -1.16 -7.90
C ILE A 57 3.16 -0.31 -8.27
N GLN A 58 3.25 0.02 -9.55
CA GLN A 58 4.33 0.80 -10.15
C GLN A 58 3.77 2.07 -10.76
N GLY A 59 4.62 3.04 -11.09
CA GLY A 59 4.20 4.17 -11.91
C GLY A 59 4.19 3.82 -13.39
N LEU A 60 3.37 4.53 -14.17
CA LEU A 60 3.60 4.61 -15.61
C LEU A 60 4.86 5.46 -15.86
N GLN A 61 5.65 5.04 -16.85
CA GLN A 61 6.81 5.79 -17.30
C GLN A 61 6.33 6.84 -18.30
N ASP A 62 6.54 8.11 -17.99
CA ASP A 62 6.19 9.25 -18.84
C ASP A 62 7.38 10.21 -18.92
N ASP A 63 7.94 10.35 -20.13
CA ASP A 63 9.11 11.19 -20.45
C ASP A 63 10.27 11.13 -19.42
N GLY A 64 10.65 9.92 -18.99
CA GLY A 64 11.74 9.70 -18.02
C GLY A 64 11.35 9.94 -16.56
N THR A 65 10.10 10.29 -16.29
CA THR A 65 9.52 10.40 -14.95
C THR A 65 8.61 9.20 -14.69
N GLU A 66 8.74 8.61 -13.51
CA GLU A 66 7.81 7.57 -13.06
C GLU A 66 6.66 8.22 -12.27
N THR A 67 5.45 8.11 -12.80
CA THR A 67 4.21 8.66 -12.21
C THR A 67 3.80 7.89 -10.94
N SER A 68 2.71 8.29 -10.29
CA SER A 68 2.28 7.68 -9.02
C SER A 68 0.77 7.43 -8.99
N LEU A 69 0.38 6.43 -8.22
CA LEU A 69 -0.99 6.26 -7.77
C LEU A 69 -1.27 7.21 -6.60
N VAL A 70 -2.40 7.91 -6.62
CA VAL A 70 -2.93 8.62 -5.46
C VAL A 70 -4.32 8.07 -5.16
N ILE A 71 -4.56 7.63 -3.92
CA ILE A 71 -5.88 7.18 -3.46
C ILE A 71 -6.39 8.12 -2.38
N PHE A 72 -7.61 8.64 -2.58
CA PHE A 72 -8.41 9.28 -1.54
C PHE A 72 -9.58 8.37 -1.17
N GLY A 73 -9.45 7.67 -0.06
CA GLY A 73 -10.48 6.80 0.50
C GLY A 73 -11.31 7.51 1.58
N LYS A 74 -12.63 7.43 1.48
CA LYS A 74 -13.54 7.82 2.56
C LYS A 74 -13.61 6.80 3.69
N ASP A 75 -13.34 5.53 3.38
CA ASP A 75 -13.31 4.43 4.34
C ASP A 75 -11.88 3.87 4.47
N ALA A 76 -11.75 2.77 5.19
CA ALA A 76 -10.47 2.15 5.52
C ALA A 76 -9.66 1.74 4.28
N ILE A 77 -8.34 1.86 4.41
CA ILE A 77 -7.36 1.34 3.45
C ILE A 77 -6.52 0.28 4.15
N GLU A 78 -6.54 -0.93 3.60
CA GLU A 78 -5.80 -2.09 4.10
C GLU A 78 -4.78 -2.57 3.06
N ILE A 79 -3.50 -2.58 3.43
CA ILE A 79 -2.40 -3.08 2.61
C ILE A 79 -1.74 -4.24 3.35
N SER A 80 -1.92 -5.46 2.83
CA SER A 80 -1.41 -6.68 3.48
C SER A 80 -1.08 -7.76 2.47
N ASN A 81 -0.36 -8.79 2.89
CA ASN A 81 -0.09 -9.97 2.07
C ASN A 81 0.56 -9.65 0.71
N ASN A 82 1.43 -8.63 0.69
CA ASN A 82 2.17 -8.26 -0.50
C ASN A 82 3.63 -8.67 -0.30
N ASN A 83 4.10 -9.57 -1.15
CA ASN A 83 5.45 -10.13 -1.09
C ASN A 83 5.75 -10.79 0.26
N VAL A 84 4.84 -11.68 0.67
CA VAL A 84 4.96 -12.47 1.89
C VAL A 84 6.18 -13.38 1.82
N TYR A 85 7.00 -13.37 2.88
CA TYR A 85 8.27 -14.11 2.99
C TYR A 85 9.36 -13.72 1.98
N GLY A 86 9.10 -12.76 1.07
CA GLY A 86 10.12 -12.24 0.16
C GLY A 86 11.23 -11.52 0.92
N ASP A 87 12.47 -11.71 0.49
CA ASP A 87 13.65 -11.06 1.08
C ASP A 87 13.85 -9.64 0.53
N GLU A 88 13.58 -9.44 -0.76
CA GLU A 88 13.59 -8.12 -1.41
C GLU A 88 12.21 -7.49 -1.32
N PRO A 89 12.09 -6.20 -0.93
CA PRO A 89 10.80 -5.55 -0.76
C PRO A 89 10.06 -5.41 -2.09
N ASN A 90 8.74 -5.54 -2.04
CA ASN A 90 7.88 -5.10 -3.13
C ASN A 90 7.63 -3.61 -2.97
N THR A 91 8.19 -2.84 -3.89
CA THR A 91 7.99 -1.40 -3.95
C THR A 91 6.59 -1.09 -4.47
N ILE A 92 5.82 -0.36 -3.67
CA ILE A 92 4.52 0.21 -4.00
C ILE A 92 4.73 1.71 -4.18
N ARG A 93 4.55 2.21 -5.39
CA ARG A 93 4.65 3.64 -5.69
C ARG A 93 3.28 4.30 -5.57
N GLY A 94 3.06 5.09 -4.52
CA GLY A 94 1.79 5.79 -4.36
C GLY A 94 1.57 6.51 -3.04
N PHE A 95 0.55 7.35 -3.06
CA PHE A 95 0.04 8.12 -1.93
C PHE A 95 -1.33 7.62 -1.53
N PHE A 96 -1.50 7.32 -0.24
CA PHE A 96 -2.72 6.74 0.29
C PHE A 96 -3.27 7.64 1.39
N TYR A 97 -4.44 8.22 1.14
CA TYR A 97 -5.18 9.02 2.10
C TYR A 97 -6.47 8.28 2.48
N SER A 98 -6.72 8.17 3.78
CA SER A 98 -7.94 7.61 4.35
C SER A 98 -8.58 8.59 5.32
N GLU A 99 -9.87 8.87 5.17
CA GLU A 99 -10.63 9.62 6.19
C GLU A 99 -10.85 8.82 7.48
N GLU A 100 -10.62 7.50 7.45
CA GLU A 100 -10.79 6.56 8.57
C GLU A 100 -9.47 5.82 8.91
N LEU A 101 -9.47 4.48 8.93
CA LEU A 101 -8.33 3.64 9.29
C LEU A 101 -7.41 3.36 8.09
N MET A 102 -6.11 3.64 8.27
CA MET A 102 -5.04 3.15 7.41
C MET A 102 -4.33 2.01 8.14
N GLU A 103 -4.41 0.79 7.62
CA GLU A 103 -3.70 -0.37 8.18
C GLU A 103 -2.73 -0.99 7.16
N ILE A 104 -1.47 -1.12 7.56
CA ILE A 104 -0.43 -1.73 6.74
C ILE A 104 0.27 -2.84 7.53
N TYR A 105 0.23 -4.05 6.99
CA TYR A 105 0.76 -5.25 7.61
C TYR A 105 2.06 -5.69 6.94
N GLY A 106 3.19 -5.39 7.57
CA GLY A 106 4.55 -5.77 7.20
C GLY A 106 5.22 -6.76 8.14
N VAL A 107 4.45 -7.58 8.87
CA VAL A 107 5.02 -8.66 9.70
C VAL A 107 5.58 -9.75 8.78
N SER A 108 4.72 -10.32 7.93
CA SER A 108 5.10 -11.35 6.95
C SER A 108 5.31 -10.77 5.55
N SER A 109 4.54 -9.73 5.19
CA SER A 109 4.75 -8.94 3.97
C SER A 109 6.11 -8.23 4.02
N ASN A 110 6.71 -7.98 2.85
CA ASN A 110 7.90 -7.14 2.72
C ASN A 110 7.63 -6.03 1.69
N LEU A 111 7.44 -4.82 2.21
CA LEU A 111 6.89 -3.68 1.50
C LEU A 111 7.76 -2.44 1.66
N GLU A 112 7.92 -1.72 0.54
CA GLU A 112 8.40 -0.35 0.54
C GLU A 112 7.38 0.54 -0.16
N ILE A 113 6.75 1.45 0.59
CA ILE A 113 5.89 2.47 0.00
C ILE A 113 6.77 3.66 -0.38
N GLN A 114 6.92 3.91 -1.68
CA GLN A 114 7.53 5.12 -2.21
C GLN A 114 6.44 6.15 -2.49
N GLY A 115 6.21 7.04 -1.52
CA GLY A 115 5.10 7.99 -1.56
C GLY A 115 4.73 8.45 -0.16
N GLY A 116 3.46 8.35 0.21
CA GLY A 116 3.00 8.86 1.50
C GLY A 116 1.75 8.15 1.99
N ILE A 117 1.57 8.15 3.30
CA ILE A 117 0.38 7.61 3.93
C ILE A 117 -0.23 8.67 4.85
N PHE A 118 -1.54 8.79 4.82
CA PHE A 118 -2.30 9.61 5.73
C PHE A 118 -3.58 8.86 6.09
N GLY A 119 -3.91 8.82 7.37
CA GLY A 119 -5.15 8.26 7.88
C GLY A 119 -5.55 8.99 9.14
N ARG A 120 -6.86 9.08 9.43
CA ARG A 120 -7.32 9.55 10.75
C ARG A 120 -6.72 8.71 11.88
N LYS A 121 -6.64 7.40 11.64
CA LYS A 121 -5.87 6.46 12.46
C LYS A 121 -4.95 5.66 11.56
N VAL A 122 -3.69 5.54 11.94
CA VAL A 122 -2.69 4.74 11.22
C VAL A 122 -2.22 3.60 12.11
N VAL A 123 -2.31 2.37 11.62
CA VAL A 123 -1.82 1.15 12.28
C VAL A 123 -0.78 0.51 11.38
N LEU A 124 0.46 0.46 11.86
CA LEU A 124 1.58 -0.16 11.16
C LEU A 124 2.10 -1.32 12.00
N ASN A 125 2.11 -2.52 11.43
CA ASN A 125 2.68 -3.69 12.07
C ASN A 125 3.86 -4.17 11.23
N ALA A 126 5.03 -4.37 11.83
CA ALA A 126 6.20 -4.80 11.08
C ALA A 126 7.20 -5.58 11.93
N THR A 127 7.92 -6.48 11.28
CA THR A 127 9.13 -7.12 11.82
C THR A 127 10.35 -6.63 11.06
N ARG A 128 11.54 -6.92 11.59
CA ARG A 128 12.83 -6.63 10.97
C ARG A 128 13.50 -7.93 10.55
N GLY A 129 14.20 -7.90 9.41
CA GLY A 129 14.95 -9.03 8.89
C GLY A 129 14.10 -10.01 8.08
N GLN A 130 14.56 -11.25 8.02
CA GLN A 130 13.91 -12.31 7.26
C GLN A 130 12.74 -12.89 8.05
N VAL A 131 11.68 -13.24 7.33
CA VAL A 131 10.57 -14.04 7.84
C VAL A 131 10.37 -15.18 6.87
N ARG A 132 10.33 -16.40 7.38
CA ARG A 132 10.19 -17.62 6.57
C ARG A 132 8.91 -18.35 6.92
N ARG A 133 8.42 -19.11 5.96
CA ARG A 133 7.39 -20.11 6.20
C ARG A 133 8.01 -21.25 7.00
N GLY A 134 7.52 -21.45 8.21
CA GLY A 134 7.92 -22.55 9.08
C GLY A 134 7.05 -23.79 8.86
N ASP A 135 6.92 -24.58 9.92
CA ASP A 135 6.25 -25.87 9.87
C ASP A 135 4.75 -25.76 9.55
N PRO A 136 4.18 -26.73 8.81
CA PRO A 136 2.75 -26.79 8.54
C PRO A 136 1.94 -27.03 9.83
N ILE A 137 0.90 -26.22 10.02
CA ILE A 137 -0.03 -26.33 11.15
C ILE A 137 -1.24 -27.15 10.70
N TYR A 138 -1.56 -28.20 11.45
CA TYR A 138 -2.70 -29.08 11.17
C TYR A 138 -3.77 -29.01 12.26
N TRP A 139 -5.03 -29.06 11.84
CA TRP A 139 -6.15 -29.40 12.72
C TRP A 139 -6.68 -30.78 12.34
N GLY A 140 -6.31 -31.79 13.13
CA GLY A 140 -6.49 -33.19 12.71
C GLY A 140 -5.62 -33.50 11.49
N SER A 141 -6.23 -33.92 10.39
CA SER A 141 -5.55 -34.16 9.10
C SER A 141 -5.65 -32.99 8.11
N LEU A 142 -6.28 -31.87 8.49
CA LEU A 142 -6.45 -30.70 7.63
C LEU A 142 -5.29 -29.73 7.81
N LEU A 143 -4.57 -29.40 6.74
CA LEU A 143 -3.61 -28.30 6.73
C LEU A 143 -4.38 -26.97 6.87
N ILE A 144 -4.17 -26.26 7.97
CA ILE A 144 -4.86 -24.99 8.27
C ILE A 144 -3.95 -23.77 8.14
N GLY A 145 -2.63 -23.97 8.06
CA GLY A 145 -1.68 -22.87 7.90
C GLY A 145 -0.24 -23.33 7.99
N TYR A 146 0.65 -22.36 8.15
CA TYR A 146 2.06 -22.57 8.44
C TYR A 146 2.46 -21.65 9.59
N GLU A 147 3.39 -22.09 10.42
CA GLU A 147 4.05 -21.21 11.37
C GLU A 147 4.87 -20.16 10.63
N GLU A 148 5.16 -19.05 11.33
CA GLU A 148 6.03 -18.00 10.83
C GLU A 148 7.31 -17.97 11.65
N GLU A 149 8.43 -18.15 10.97
CA GLU A 149 9.75 -18.06 11.58
C GLU A 149 10.30 -16.66 11.39
N TYR A 150 10.49 -15.96 12.51
CA TYR A 150 11.04 -14.60 12.53
C TYR A 150 12.54 -14.63 12.80
N ALA A 151 13.29 -13.70 12.20
CA ALA A 151 14.65 -13.45 12.63
C ALA A 151 14.69 -13.15 14.14
N GLU A 152 15.58 -13.82 14.86
CA GLU A 152 15.72 -13.62 16.31
C GLU A 152 16.23 -12.21 16.65
N ASN A 153 16.07 -11.82 17.92
CA ASN A 153 16.63 -10.57 18.46
C ASN A 153 16.19 -9.31 17.68
N GLN A 154 14.90 -9.20 17.38
CA GLN A 154 14.27 -8.08 16.66
C GLN A 154 14.75 -6.68 17.10
N GLN A 155 15.03 -6.50 18.40
CA GLN A 155 15.52 -5.25 18.96
C GLN A 155 16.93 -4.86 18.46
N ASN A 156 17.77 -5.83 18.11
CA ASN A 156 19.15 -5.66 17.66
C ASN A 156 19.29 -5.64 16.13
N ILE A 157 18.22 -5.97 15.38
CA ILE A 157 18.23 -5.87 13.93
C ILE A 157 18.07 -4.39 13.53
N SER A 158 18.92 -3.93 12.60
CA SER A 158 18.86 -2.56 12.08
C SER A 158 17.44 -2.19 11.59
N PRO A 159 16.92 -1.00 11.92
CA PRO A 159 15.66 -0.50 11.37
C PRO A 159 15.61 -0.46 9.84
N SER A 160 16.76 -0.35 9.15
CA SER A 160 16.81 -0.39 7.68
C SER A 160 16.39 -1.73 7.08
N LYS A 161 16.35 -2.79 7.91
CA LYS A 161 15.85 -4.12 7.58
C LYS A 161 14.39 -4.32 7.98
N SER A 162 13.67 -3.26 8.36
CA SER A 162 12.21 -3.33 8.55
C SER A 162 11.55 -3.84 7.27
N ARG A 163 10.63 -4.78 7.41
CA ARG A 163 9.82 -5.32 6.32
C ARG A 163 8.65 -4.41 5.93
N LEU A 164 8.49 -3.30 6.63
CA LEU A 164 7.69 -2.16 6.19
C LEU A 164 8.53 -0.90 6.23
N ARG A 165 8.65 -0.25 5.07
CA ARG A 165 9.27 1.08 4.94
C ARG A 165 8.32 2.01 4.20
N VAL A 166 8.21 3.24 4.68
CA VAL A 166 7.53 4.32 3.98
C VAL A 166 8.55 5.41 3.72
N ILE A 167 8.86 5.62 2.43
CA ILE A 167 9.86 6.56 1.98
C ILE A 167 9.12 7.66 1.23
N TYR A 168 9.22 8.89 1.74
CA TYR A 168 8.59 10.03 1.10
C TYR A 168 9.15 10.24 -0.31
N ASN A 169 8.25 10.28 -1.30
CA ASN A 169 8.60 10.52 -2.68
C ASN A 169 8.07 11.91 -3.14
N PRO A 170 8.93 12.93 -3.35
CA PRO A 170 8.48 14.28 -3.70
C PRO A 170 7.86 14.38 -5.10
N GLU A 171 7.88 13.33 -5.91
CA GLU A 171 7.34 13.34 -7.28
C GLU A 171 5.85 13.68 -7.33
N LEU A 172 5.05 13.44 -6.28
CA LEU A 172 3.66 13.95 -6.24
C LEU A 172 3.57 15.48 -6.40
N ILE A 173 4.53 16.22 -5.84
CA ILE A 173 4.54 17.68 -5.90
C ILE A 173 5.05 18.15 -7.26
N LYS A 174 6.04 17.45 -7.81
CA LYS A 174 6.69 17.85 -9.07
C LYS A 174 5.89 17.43 -10.30
N ASN A 175 5.26 16.27 -10.23
CA ASN A 175 4.59 15.58 -11.32
C ASN A 175 3.26 14.98 -10.79
N PRO A 176 2.29 15.84 -10.42
CA PRO A 176 1.01 15.36 -9.89
C PRO A 176 0.21 14.64 -10.98
N PRO A 177 -0.39 13.46 -10.70
CA PRO A 177 -1.29 12.83 -11.65
C PRO A 177 -2.54 13.68 -11.86
N GLU A 178 -3.20 13.50 -13.00
CA GLU A 178 -4.46 14.19 -13.28
C GLU A 178 -5.52 13.90 -12.21
N GLY A 179 -6.37 14.90 -11.97
CA GLY A 179 -7.44 14.83 -10.96
C GLY A 179 -6.99 15.04 -9.52
N LEU A 180 -5.70 15.25 -9.25
CA LEU A 180 -5.23 15.67 -7.94
C LEU A 180 -5.74 17.10 -7.65
N PRO A 181 -6.34 17.40 -6.49
CA PRO A 181 -6.76 18.75 -6.16
C PRO A 181 -5.52 19.64 -5.98
N ILE A 182 -5.35 20.62 -6.87
CA ILE A 182 -4.28 21.63 -6.76
C ILE A 182 -4.90 22.90 -6.19
N VAL A 183 -4.47 23.30 -5.00
CA VAL A 183 -4.81 24.61 -4.45
C VAL A 183 -3.82 25.62 -5.02
N LYS A 184 -4.29 26.53 -5.87
CA LYS A 184 -3.46 27.61 -6.44
C LYS A 184 -3.16 28.72 -5.45
N ASP A 185 -4.08 28.95 -4.50
CA ASP A 185 -4.00 30.02 -3.50
C ASP A 185 -4.17 29.43 -2.10
N LEU A 186 -3.07 29.34 -1.34
CA LEU A 186 -3.13 28.99 0.07
C LEU A 186 -3.58 30.22 0.86
N ASP A 187 -4.85 30.26 1.27
CA ASP A 187 -5.34 31.28 2.21
C ASP A 187 -5.12 30.80 3.66
N VAL A 188 -4.11 31.37 4.32
CA VAL A 188 -3.82 31.12 5.73
C VAL A 188 -4.48 32.21 6.56
N SER A 189 -5.63 31.90 7.15
CA SER A 189 -6.28 32.79 8.12
C SER A 189 -5.92 32.40 9.56
N VAL A 190 -5.32 33.33 10.30
CA VAL A 190 -5.07 33.16 11.74
C VAL A 190 -6.38 33.41 12.48
N VAL A 191 -7.01 32.34 12.97
CA VAL A 191 -8.18 32.46 13.84
C VAL A 191 -7.72 32.74 15.27
N LYS A 192 -7.86 33.99 15.72
CA LYS A 192 -7.72 34.32 17.15
C LYS A 192 -8.88 33.70 17.91
N ARG A 193 -8.58 32.79 18.83
CA ARG A 193 -9.55 32.23 19.76
C ARG A 193 -9.72 33.22 20.92
N GLU A 194 -10.82 33.95 20.96
CA GLU A 194 -11.18 34.67 22.18
C GLU A 194 -11.71 33.65 23.20
N MET A 195 -11.04 33.56 24.34
CA MET A 195 -11.55 32.83 25.49
C MET A 195 -12.52 33.78 26.23
N HIS A 196 -13.80 33.41 26.25
CA HIS A 196 -14.76 33.95 27.21
C HIS A 196 -14.76 33.12 28.48
#